data_AF-A0A7W0NPT0-F1
#
_entry.id   AF-A0A7W0NPT0-F1
#
_cell.length_a   1.000
_cell.length_b   1.000
_cell.length_c   1.000
_cell.angle_alpha   90.00
_cell.angle_beta   90.00
_cell.angle_gamma   90.00
#
_symmetry.space_group_name_H-M   'P 1'
#
loop_
_entity.id
_entity.type
_entity.pdbx_description
1 polymer ?
#
loop_
_entity_poly.entity_id
_entity_poly.type
_entity_poly.pdbx_seq_one_letter_code
_entity_poly.pdbx_strand_id
1 'polypeptide(L)'
;MKTKAENLTIEAILRTHRERRREIKRRLAEFEAVWKDGDDLRLWEEMVYCFFTGGCSARMGLNSVEAVRPLLANGSQPELAQALSGVHRYPNARAGYVFSSR
;
A
#
# COMPACT_ATOMS: atom_id res chain seq x y z
N MET A 1 13.68 -23.49 -3.60
CA MET A 1 14.38 -23.29 -4.89
C MET A 1 14.21 -21.82 -5.31
N LYS A 2 15.29 -21.03 -5.36
CA LYS A 2 15.22 -19.72 -6.02
C LYS A 2 15.20 -19.98 -7.52
N THR A 3 14.08 -19.68 -8.18
CA THR A 3 13.96 -19.80 -9.63
C THR A 3 15.07 -18.95 -10.26
N LYS A 4 15.88 -19.56 -11.12
CA LYS A 4 16.91 -18.87 -11.89
C LYS A 4 16.19 -17.73 -12.61
N ALA A 5 16.53 -16.47 -12.30
CA ALA A 5 15.90 -15.33 -12.94
C ALA A 5 16.17 -15.47 -14.45
N GLU A 6 15.12 -15.66 -15.24
CA GLU A 6 15.22 -15.47 -16.68
C GLU A 6 15.84 -14.08 -16.90
N ASN A 7 16.78 -13.98 -17.84
CA ASN A 7 17.35 -12.68 -18.20
C ASN A 7 16.20 -11.73 -18.54
N LEU A 8 16.12 -10.60 -17.83
CA LEU A 8 15.05 -9.63 -18.01
C LEU A 8 15.25 -8.93 -19.37
N THR A 9 14.56 -9.41 -20.41
CA THR A 9 14.58 -8.80 -21.74
C THR A 9 13.30 -8.01 -22.02
N ILE A 10 13.35 -7.12 -23.01
CA ILE A 10 12.16 -6.38 -23.47
C ILE A 10 11.09 -7.36 -23.95
N GLU A 11 11.46 -8.41 -24.67
CA GLU A 11 10.53 -9.43 -25.16
C GLU A 11 9.85 -10.17 -24.01
N ALA A 12 10.60 -10.52 -22.96
CA ALA A 12 10.06 -11.15 -21.76
C ALA A 12 9.05 -10.23 -21.05
N ILE A 13 9.38 -8.95 -20.89
CA ILE A 13 8.47 -7.95 -20.28
C ILE A 13 7.19 -7.81 -21.11
N LEU A 14 7.30 -7.66 -22.43
CA LEU A 14 6.14 -7.51 -23.32
C LEU A 14 5.25 -8.77 -23.32
N ARG A 15 5.85 -9.96 -23.25
CA ARG A 15 5.12 -11.23 -23.11
C ARG A 15 4.35 -11.27 -21.79
N THR A 16 5.01 -11.05 -20.65
CA THR A 16 4.36 -11.04 -19.34
C THR A 16 3.29 -9.95 -19.24
N HIS A 17 3.52 -8.77 -19.81
CA HIS A 17 2.51 -7.71 -19.87
C HIS A 17 1.27 -8.17 -20.66
N ARG A 18 1.43 -8.86 -21.80
CA ARG A 18 0.30 -9.42 -22.55
C ARG A 18 -0.47 -10.45 -21.73
N GLU A 19 0.24 -11.38 -21.07
CA GLU A 19 -0.34 -12.43 -20.23
C GLU A 19 -1.12 -11.84 -19.03
N ARG A 20 -0.58 -10.79 -18.40
CA ARG A 20 -1.18 -10.15 -17.22
C ARG A 20 -2.01 -8.91 -17.54
N ARG A 21 -2.23 -8.60 -18.82
CA ARG A 21 -2.87 -7.34 -19.27
C ARG A 21 -4.20 -7.08 -18.59
N ARG A 22 -5.02 -8.13 -18.41
CA ARG A 22 -6.32 -8.02 -17.76
C ARG A 22 -6.19 -7.62 -16.29
N GLU A 23 -5.26 -8.23 -15.56
CA GLU A 23 -5.00 -7.93 -14.15
C GLU A 23 -4.47 -6.51 -13.98
N ILE A 24 -3.52 -6.09 -14.83
CA ILE A 24 -2.94 -4.75 -14.82
C ILE A 24 -4.03 -3.71 -15.09
N LYS A 25 -4.83 -3.89 -16.15
CA LYS A 25 -5.94 -2.97 -16.48
C LYS A 25 -6.98 -2.89 -15.35
N ARG A 26 -7.29 -4.00 -14.70
CA ARG A 26 -8.19 -4.01 -13.54
C ARG A 26 -7.63 -3.15 -12.40
N ARG A 27 -6.35 -3.33 -12.05
CA ARG A 27 -5.71 -2.52 -11.00
C ARG A 27 -5.63 -1.03 -11.38
N LEU A 28 -5.35 -0.70 -12.64
CA LEU A 28 -5.37 0.67 -13.12
C LEU A 28 -6.75 1.31 -13.00
N ALA A 29 -7.82 0.57 -13.30
CA ALA A 29 -9.19 1.06 -13.13
C ALA A 29 -9.53 1.29 -11.65
N GLU A 30 -9.02 0.48 -10.72
CA GLU A 30 -9.15 0.71 -9.28
C GLU A 30 -8.49 2.03 -8.84
N PHE A 31 -7.29 2.33 -9.35
CA PHE A 31 -6.62 3.61 -9.09
C PHE A 31 -7.39 4.80 -9.70
N GLU A 32 -7.92 4.63 -10.92
CA GLU A 32 -8.72 5.66 -11.59
C GLU A 32 -10.01 5.98 -10.82
N ALA A 33 -10.68 4.96 -10.28
CA ALA A 33 -11.88 5.14 -9.45
C ALA A 33 -11.57 5.91 -8.17
N VAL A 34 -10.45 5.64 -7.49
CA VAL A 34 -10.05 6.42 -6.31
C VAL A 34 -9.81 7.88 -6.66
N TRP A 35 -9.17 8.17 -7.79
CA TRP A 35 -8.92 9.54 -8.22
C TRP A 35 -10.19 10.30 -8.60
N LYS A 36 -11.14 9.64 -9.29
CA LYS A 36 -12.36 10.28 -9.78
C LYS A 36 -13.46 10.41 -8.73
N ASP A 37 -13.61 9.37 -7.90
CA ASP A 37 -14.80 9.18 -7.05
C ASP A 37 -14.46 9.14 -5.55
N GLY A 38 -13.17 9.13 -5.17
CA GLY A 38 -12.74 9.09 -3.78
C GLY A 38 -12.96 10.41 -3.04
N ASP A 39 -13.42 10.34 -1.80
CA ASP A 39 -13.45 11.47 -0.88
C ASP A 39 -12.07 11.74 -0.25
N ASP A 40 -11.94 12.83 0.52
CA ASP A 40 -10.69 13.21 1.17
C ASP A 40 -10.13 12.10 2.06
N LEU A 41 -11.01 11.38 2.78
CA LEU A 41 -10.60 10.27 3.65
C LEU A 41 -10.04 9.11 2.81
N ARG A 42 -10.66 8.78 1.69
CA ARG A 42 -10.21 7.72 0.78
C ARG A 42 -8.89 8.07 0.12
N LEU A 43 -8.71 9.32 -0.33
CA LEU A 43 -7.45 9.80 -0.89
C LEU A 43 -6.33 9.80 0.16
N TRP A 44 -6.64 10.24 1.37
CA TRP A 44 -5.71 10.23 2.48
C TRP A 44 -5.30 8.80 2.88
N GLU A 45 -6.21 7.84 2.85
CA GLU A 45 -5.88 6.43 3.08
C GLU A 45 -4.85 5.88 2.06
N GLU A 46 -4.92 6.26 0.79
CA GLU A 46 -3.90 5.89 -0.21
C GLU A 46 -2.54 6.54 0.07
N MET A 47 -2.52 7.76 0.63
CA MET A 47 -1.28 8.37 1.11
C MET A 47 -0.71 7.63 2.33
N VAL A 48 -1.57 7.19 3.26
CA VAL A 48 -1.18 6.35 4.41
C VAL A 48 -0.59 5.01 3.93
N TYR A 49 -1.18 4.38 2.91
CA TYR A 49 -0.58 3.22 2.25
C TYR A 49 0.85 3.52 1.77
N CYS A 50 1.04 4.65 1.08
CA CYS A 50 2.35 5.07 0.60
C CYS A 50 3.37 5.21 1.76
N PHE A 51 2.98 5.79 2.90
CA PHE A 51 3.85 5.87 4.08
C PHE A 51 4.29 4.48 4.57
N PHE A 52 3.38 3.52 4.64
CA PHE A 52 3.69 2.16 5.07
C PHE A 52 4.53 1.37 4.06
N THR A 53 4.57 1.76 2.79
CA THR A 53 5.45 1.11 1.81
C THR A 53 6.87 1.67 1.80
N GLY A 54 7.11 2.84 2.39
CA GLY A 54 8.46 3.42 2.53
C GLY A 54 9.42 2.46 3.24
N GLY A 55 10.37 1.87 2.51
CA GLY A 55 11.33 0.89 3.04
C GLY A 55 10.74 -0.49 3.40
N CYS A 56 9.52 -0.79 2.94
CA CYS A 56 8.79 -2.03 3.23
C CYS A 56 8.11 -2.59 1.95
N SER A 57 7.64 -3.84 2.01
CA SER A 57 6.96 -4.48 0.86
C SER A 57 5.53 -3.96 0.68
N ALA A 58 5.02 -3.99 -0.55
CA ALA A 58 3.62 -3.66 -0.86
C ALA A 58 2.62 -4.46 0.00
N ARG A 59 2.88 -5.75 0.24
CA ARG A 59 2.06 -6.62 1.09
C ARG A 59 2.03 -6.15 2.55
N MET A 60 3.18 -5.75 3.09
CA MET A 60 3.25 -5.18 4.44
C MET A 60 2.49 -3.86 4.51
N GLY A 61 2.61 -3.01 3.50
CA GLY A 61 1.83 -1.76 3.42
C GLY A 61 0.32 -2.02 3.48
N LEU A 62 -0.18 -2.96 2.67
CA LEU A 62 -1.60 -3.33 2.66
C LEU A 62 -2.06 -3.84 4.04
N ASN A 63 -1.33 -4.78 4.63
CA ASN A 63 -1.66 -5.30 5.96
C ASN A 63 -1.66 -4.18 7.03
N SER A 64 -0.77 -3.19 6.88
CA SER A 64 -0.66 -2.07 7.81
C SER A 64 -1.84 -1.11 7.68
N VAL A 65 -2.30 -0.82 6.45
CA VAL A 65 -3.55 -0.04 6.23
C VAL A 65 -4.73 -0.75 6.87
N GLU A 66 -4.90 -2.05 6.64
CA GLU A 66 -6.02 -2.80 7.22
C GLU A 66 -6.00 -2.77 8.75
N ALA A 67 -4.81 -2.84 9.37
CA ALA A 67 -4.67 -2.79 10.82
C ALA A 67 -5.09 -1.44 11.42
N VAL A 68 -4.82 -0.32 10.73
CA VAL A 68 -5.13 1.03 11.23
C VAL A 68 -6.43 1.61 10.71
N ARG A 69 -7.06 1.01 9.69
CA ARG A 69 -8.28 1.49 9.03
C ARG A 69 -9.38 1.94 10.03
N PRO A 70 -9.70 1.21 11.12
CA PRO A 70 -10.70 1.64 12.09
C PRO A 70 -10.30 2.88 12.92
N LEU A 71 -9.01 3.21 12.94
CA LEU A 71 -8.39 4.27 13.74
C LEU A 71 -8.05 5.51 12.89
N LEU A 72 -8.18 5.45 11.56
CA LEU A 72 -7.75 6.52 10.66
C LEU A 72 -8.42 7.86 10.96
N ALA A 73 -9.73 7.87 11.21
CA ALA A 73 -10.46 9.11 11.47
C ALA A 73 -10.13 9.73 12.85
N ASN A 74 -10.06 8.90 13.90
CA ASN A 74 -10.16 9.40 15.28
C ASN A 74 -9.06 8.86 16.22
N GLY A 75 -8.26 7.91 15.77
CA GLY A 75 -7.28 7.22 16.58
C GLY A 75 -6.14 8.14 17.02
N SER A 76 -5.68 7.92 18.24
CA SER A 76 -4.48 8.56 18.76
C SER A 76 -3.21 7.92 18.19
N GLN A 77 -2.09 8.66 18.21
CA GLN A 77 -0.81 8.12 17.78
C GLN A 77 -0.40 6.83 18.52
N PRO A 78 -0.59 6.69 19.86
CA PRO A 78 -0.32 5.43 20.54
C PRO A 78 -1.20 4.26 20.06
N GLU A 79 -2.49 4.48 19.79
CA GLU A 79 -3.39 3.43 19.27
C GLU A 79 -2.96 2.98 17.87
N LEU A 80 -2.59 3.93 17.01
CA LEU A 80 -2.03 3.64 15.68
C LEU A 80 -0.73 2.83 15.78
N ALA A 81 0.18 3.21 16.68
CA ALA A 81 1.44 2.49 16.90
C ALA A 81 1.19 1.06 17.40
N GLN A 82 0.22 0.89 18.31
CA GLN A 82 -0.17 -0.42 18.83
C GLN A 82 -0.78 -1.30 17.73
N ALA A 83 -1.65 -0.76 16.89
CA ALA A 83 -2.24 -1.48 15.76
C ALA A 83 -1.19 -1.91 14.71
N LEU A 84 -0.13 -1.10 14.54
CA LEU A 84 0.99 -1.43 13.65
C LEU A 84 2.00 -2.41 14.27
N SER A 85 1.94 -2.65 15.58
CA SER A 85 2.89 -3.52 16.28
C SER A 85 2.75 -4.97 15.80
N GLY A 86 3.85 -5.57 15.36
CA GLY A 86 3.86 -6.92 14.78
C GLY A 86 3.35 -6.99 13.32
N VAL A 87 2.76 -5.91 12.79
CA VAL A 87 2.28 -5.81 11.40
C VAL A 87 3.27 -5.04 10.53
N HIS A 88 3.84 -3.96 11.06
CA HIS A 88 4.78 -3.08 10.38
C HIS A 88 6.15 -3.07 11.08
N ARG A 89 7.23 -2.92 10.31
CA ARG A 89 8.61 -2.89 10.86
C ARG A 89 8.91 -1.67 11.74
N TYR A 90 8.23 -0.55 11.47
CA TYR A 90 8.47 0.75 12.09
C TYR A 90 7.17 1.34 12.67
N PRO A 91 6.55 0.72 13.69
CA PRO A 91 5.20 1.08 14.16
C PRO A 91 5.13 2.53 14.68
N ASN A 92 6.07 2.93 15.55
CA ASN A 92 6.06 4.27 16.16
C ASN A 92 6.25 5.40 15.14
N ALA A 93 7.24 5.25 14.25
CA ALA A 93 7.53 6.27 13.23
C ALA A 93 6.37 6.41 12.24
N ARG A 94 5.80 5.29 11.79
CA ARG A 94 4.68 5.33 10.84
C ARG A 94 3.39 5.82 11.45
N ALA A 95 3.09 5.46 12.70
CA ALA A 95 1.99 6.04 13.44
C ALA A 95 2.12 7.57 13.57
N GLY A 96 3.35 8.07 13.79
CA GLY A 96 3.63 9.51 13.80
C GLY A 96 3.30 10.20 12.48
N TYR A 97 3.65 9.58 11.35
CA TYR A 97 3.33 10.14 10.02
C TYR A 97 1.82 10.18 9.75
N VAL A 98 1.12 9.10 10.08
CA VAL A 98 -0.35 9.06 9.97
C VAL A 98 -0.97 10.13 10.84
N PHE A 99 -0.65 10.16 12.14
CA PHE A 99 -1.25 11.13 13.07
C PHE A 99 -0.99 12.59 12.70
N SER A 100 0.20 12.91 12.19
CA SER A 100 0.59 14.28 11.85
C SER A 100 0.06 14.77 10.50
N SER A 101 -0.48 13.87 9.67
CA SER A 101 -0.96 14.19 8.31
C SER A 101 -2.47 14.14 8.16
N ARG A 102 -3.21 13.89 9.24
CA ARG A 102 -4.67 13.89 9.27
C ARG A 102 -5.25 15.31 9.25
#